data_AF-A0A963MZX5-F1
#
_entry.id   AF-A0A963MZX5-F1
#
_cell.length_a   1.000
_cell.length_b   1.000
_cell.length_c   1.000
_cell.angle_alpha   90.00
_cell.angle_beta   90.00
_cell.angle_gamma   90.00
#
_symmetry.space_group_name_H-M   'P 1'
#
loop_
_entity.id
_entity.type
_entity.pdbx_description
1 polymer ?
#
loop_
_entity_poly.entity_id
_entity_poly.type
_entity_poly.pdbx_seq_one_letter_code
_entity_poly.pdbx_strand_id
1 'polypeptide(L)'
;MIDIAVARQALGRAAIRLPDPVPDHPLTRGRRELGRGEYSIVLEADSPERVLKVISSPADYFLYTAEDRPTGPHYPRIFADHGTIGRAQSGYPFHLLEMEKLYPLEPGSEAASMARALIEAYWKGCQQWVQLGSNMGRIALYHMVQGQEVASTSLHAALRGLSDFIEEYQVLPDILNQDNIMMREDGTLVFSDPVFMG
;
A
#
# COMPACT_ATOMS: atom_id res chain seq x y z
N MET A 1 -21.25 -10.61 -3.68
CA MET A 1 -19.98 -10.49 -2.92
C MET A 1 -18.86 -10.70 -3.92
N ILE A 2 -17.92 -9.77 -4.02
CA ILE A 2 -16.80 -9.86 -4.98
C ILE A 2 -15.88 -11.02 -4.56
N ASP A 3 -15.51 -11.88 -5.51
CA ASP A 3 -14.41 -12.81 -5.32
C ASP A 3 -13.09 -12.06 -5.58
N ILE A 4 -12.43 -11.66 -4.50
CA ILE A 4 -11.21 -10.86 -4.55
C ILE A 4 -10.06 -11.66 -5.16
N ALA A 5 -10.04 -12.99 -4.98
CA ALA A 5 -9.00 -13.82 -5.58
C ALA A 5 -9.13 -13.83 -7.11
N VAL A 6 -10.36 -13.95 -7.63
CA VAL A 6 -10.64 -13.86 -9.07
C VAL A 6 -10.34 -12.46 -9.61
N ALA A 7 -10.74 -11.40 -8.90
CA ALA A 7 -10.46 -10.02 -9.31
C ALA A 7 -8.94 -9.74 -9.37
N ARG A 8 -8.18 -10.21 -8.37
CA ARG A 8 -6.71 -10.11 -8.35
C ARG A 8 -6.08 -10.91 -9.49
N GLN A 9 -6.55 -12.13 -9.75
CA GLN A 9 -6.02 -12.96 -10.83
C GLN A 9 -6.27 -12.34 -12.21
N ALA A 10 -7.46 -11.74 -12.44
CA ALA A 10 -7.77 -11.03 -13.67
C ALA A 10 -6.86 -9.82 -13.93
N LEU A 11 -6.23 -9.30 -12.87
CA LEU A 11 -5.26 -8.20 -12.90
C LEU A 11 -3.80 -8.67 -12.84
N GLY A 12 -3.54 -9.97 -12.90
CA GLY A 12 -2.18 -10.53 -12.83
C GLY A 12 -1.53 -10.51 -11.45
N ARG A 13 -2.31 -10.38 -10.37
CA ARG A 13 -1.84 -10.18 -8.98
C ARG A 13 -1.96 -11.43 -8.10
N ALA A 14 -1.35 -12.55 -8.53
CA ALA A 14 -1.18 -13.71 -7.65
C ALA A 14 -0.38 -13.31 -6.39
N ALA A 15 -0.62 -13.95 -5.24
CA ALA A 15 0.06 -13.64 -3.99
C ALA A 15 1.54 -14.06 -4.05
N ILE A 16 2.38 -13.17 -4.57
CA ILE A 16 3.83 -13.34 -4.64
C ILE A 16 4.44 -12.79 -3.35
N ARG A 17 5.38 -13.52 -2.77
CA ARG A 17 6.19 -13.06 -1.63
C ARG A 17 7.63 -12.86 -2.08
N LEU A 18 8.25 -11.81 -1.54
CA LEU A 18 9.67 -11.54 -1.76
C LEU A 18 10.52 -12.74 -1.31
N PRO A 19 11.32 -13.37 -2.20
CA PRO A 19 12.13 -14.54 -1.85
C PRO A 19 13.40 -14.20 -1.07
N ASP A 20 13.80 -12.92 -1.06
CA ASP A 20 15.03 -12.46 -0.44
C ASP A 20 15.06 -12.63 1.09
N PRO A 21 16.20 -13.01 1.69
CA PRO A 21 16.34 -12.94 3.14
C PRO A 21 16.31 -11.48 3.61
N VAL A 22 16.09 -11.29 4.91
CA VAL A 22 16.32 -9.98 5.54
C VAL A 22 17.80 -9.60 5.33
N PRO A 23 18.12 -8.40 4.80
CA PRO A 23 19.51 -7.98 4.60
C PRO A 23 20.28 -7.95 5.92
N ASP A 24 21.54 -8.39 5.90
CA ASP A 24 22.41 -8.36 7.07
C ASP A 24 22.88 -6.93 7.35
N HIS A 25 22.18 -6.23 8.25
CA HIS A 25 22.42 -4.83 8.59
C HIS A 25 22.32 -4.60 10.11
N PRO A 26 23.12 -3.70 10.72
CA PRO A 26 23.07 -3.47 12.17
C PRO A 26 21.65 -3.21 12.74
N LEU A 27 20.78 -2.55 11.98
CA LEU A 27 19.40 -2.25 12.41
C LEU A 27 18.44 -3.45 12.28
N THR A 28 18.75 -4.44 11.43
CA THR A 28 17.89 -5.59 11.14
C THR A 28 18.35 -6.88 11.83
N ARG A 29 19.61 -6.96 12.25
CA ARG A 29 20.19 -8.14 12.91
C ARG A 29 19.41 -8.54 14.16
N GLY A 30 18.98 -9.80 14.22
CA GLY A 30 18.25 -10.37 15.36
C GLY A 30 16.83 -9.87 15.53
N ARG A 31 16.32 -9.01 14.62
CA ARG A 31 14.93 -8.56 14.64
C ARG A 31 14.01 -9.68 14.17
N ARG A 32 12.84 -9.78 14.80
CA ARG A 32 11.79 -10.73 14.41
C ARG A 32 11.04 -10.21 13.19
N GLU A 33 10.85 -11.08 12.19
CA GLU A 33 9.97 -10.81 11.05
C GLU A 33 8.50 -10.88 11.51
N LEU A 34 7.77 -9.80 11.27
CA LEU A 34 6.34 -9.65 11.56
C LEU A 34 5.47 -9.99 10.34
N GLY A 35 6.00 -9.76 9.14
CA GLY A 35 5.26 -10.00 7.89
C GLY A 35 6.11 -9.76 6.66
N ARG A 36 5.60 -10.21 5.51
CA ARG A 36 6.29 -10.15 4.23
C ARG A 36 5.29 -10.04 3.09
N GLY A 37 5.50 -9.03 2.25
CA GLY A 37 4.75 -8.79 1.01
C GLY A 37 5.55 -9.21 -0.23
N GLU A 38 5.10 -8.73 -1.38
CA GLU A 38 5.73 -8.97 -2.69
C GLU A 38 7.09 -8.25 -2.81
N TYR A 39 7.18 -7.04 -2.25
CA TYR A 39 8.36 -6.17 -2.34
C TYR A 39 8.85 -5.67 -0.98
N SER A 40 8.36 -6.24 0.12
CA SER A 40 8.66 -5.73 1.45
C SER A 40 8.76 -6.82 2.53
N ILE A 41 9.55 -6.52 3.56
CA ILE A 41 9.67 -7.30 4.79
C ILE A 41 9.45 -6.35 5.97
N VAL A 42 8.58 -6.72 6.90
CA VAL A 42 8.27 -5.94 8.09
C VAL A 42 8.90 -6.62 9.30
N LEU A 43 9.69 -5.88 10.05
CA LEU A 43 10.42 -6.33 11.23
C LEU A 43 9.96 -5.56 12.46
N GLU A 44 10.09 -6.19 13.62
CA GLU A 44 9.89 -5.55 14.92
C GLU A 44 10.92 -4.42 15.14
N ALA A 45 10.44 -3.25 15.59
CA ALA A 45 11.29 -2.16 16.06
C ALA A 45 11.48 -2.22 17.58
N ASP A 46 12.32 -1.35 18.13
CA ASP A 46 12.49 -1.23 19.59
C ASP A 46 11.23 -0.68 20.28
N SER A 47 10.47 0.17 19.59
CA SER A 47 9.19 0.69 20.06
C SER A 47 8.03 -0.21 19.62
N PRO A 48 7.09 -0.56 20.51
CA PRO A 48 5.92 -1.39 20.15
C PRO A 48 4.97 -0.70 19.17
N GLU A 49 5.04 0.62 19.06
CA GLU A 49 4.22 1.43 18.15
C GLU A 49 4.84 1.57 16.74
N ARG A 50 6.02 0.98 16.52
CA ARG A 50 6.79 1.16 15.29
C ARG A 50 7.22 -0.18 14.70
N VAL A 51 7.55 -0.13 13.43
CA VAL A 51 8.13 -1.25 12.69
C VAL A 51 9.29 -0.76 11.83
N LEU A 52 10.23 -1.66 11.56
CA LEU A 52 11.23 -1.48 10.53
C LEU A 52 10.74 -2.15 9.25
N LYS A 53 10.59 -1.40 8.18
CA LYS A 53 10.15 -1.91 6.88
C LYS A 53 11.30 -1.88 5.89
N VAL A 54 11.68 -3.06 5.42
CA VAL A 54 12.59 -3.24 4.30
C VAL A 54 11.76 -3.22 3.03
N ILE A 55 12.09 -2.36 2.07
CA ILE A 55 11.35 -2.25 0.80
C ILE A 55 12.30 -2.29 -0.40
N SER A 56 11.90 -2.99 -1.46
CA SER A 56 12.62 -3.02 -2.75
C SER A 56 11.86 -2.37 -3.90
N SER A 57 10.58 -2.04 -3.70
CA SER A 57 9.76 -1.36 -4.71
C SER A 57 10.10 0.14 -4.74
N PRO A 58 10.51 0.69 -5.90
CA PRO A 58 10.68 2.14 -6.04
C PRO A 58 9.37 2.91 -5.79
N ALA A 59 8.23 2.34 -6.22
CA ALA A 59 6.91 2.95 -6.01
C ALA A 59 6.59 3.15 -4.51
N ASP A 60 6.86 2.12 -3.70
CA ASP A 60 6.64 2.19 -2.25
C ASP A 60 7.63 3.18 -1.62
N TYR A 61 8.90 3.15 -2.03
CA TYR A 61 9.90 4.07 -1.48
C TYR A 61 9.53 5.53 -1.74
N PHE A 62 9.11 5.87 -2.95
CA PHE A 62 8.63 7.22 -3.27
C PHE A 62 7.36 7.58 -2.50
N LEU A 63 6.39 6.68 -2.37
CA LEU A 63 5.17 6.92 -1.61
C LEU A 63 5.46 7.29 -0.15
N TYR A 64 6.55 6.77 0.42
CA TYR A 64 6.93 7.01 1.81
C TYR A 64 7.88 8.19 2.01
N THR A 65 8.71 8.53 1.02
CA THR A 65 9.85 9.45 1.22
C THR A 65 9.84 10.68 0.35
N ALA A 66 9.08 10.71 -0.76
CA ALA A 66 9.04 11.88 -1.63
C ALA A 66 8.47 13.11 -0.93
N GLU A 67 8.96 14.30 -1.27
CA GLU A 67 8.54 15.55 -0.63
C GLU A 67 7.06 15.90 -0.93
N ASP A 68 6.60 15.54 -2.12
CA ASP A 68 5.25 15.76 -2.64
C ASP A 68 4.34 14.54 -2.47
N ARG A 69 4.78 13.52 -1.72
CA ARG A 69 3.98 12.32 -1.45
C ARG A 69 2.64 12.69 -0.81
N PRO A 70 1.59 11.89 -1.02
CA PRO A 70 0.33 12.13 -0.35
C PRO A 70 0.48 11.90 1.16
N THR A 71 -0.11 12.80 1.93
CA THR A 71 -0.07 12.78 3.40
C THR A 71 -1.48 12.91 3.97
N GLY A 72 -1.64 12.59 5.25
CA GLY A 72 -2.92 12.67 5.95
C GLY A 72 -3.20 11.44 6.80
N PRO A 73 -4.40 11.36 7.42
CA PRO A 73 -4.72 10.32 8.40
C PRO A 73 -4.75 8.90 7.80
N HIS A 74 -4.97 8.79 6.48
CA HIS A 74 -5.08 7.55 5.74
C HIS A 74 -3.75 7.09 5.11
N TYR A 75 -2.62 7.72 5.46
CA TYR A 75 -1.28 7.31 5.02
C TYR A 75 -0.39 6.99 6.23
N PRO A 76 0.61 6.11 6.07
CA PRO A 76 1.51 5.76 7.15
C PRO A 76 2.40 6.94 7.55
N ARG A 77 2.57 7.09 8.86
CA ARG A 77 3.57 7.97 9.46
C ARG A 77 4.95 7.32 9.34
N ILE A 78 5.87 8.07 8.74
CA ILE A 78 7.28 7.67 8.61
C ILE A 78 8.07 8.45 9.65
N PHE A 79 8.84 7.72 10.47
CA PHE A 79 9.67 8.29 11.53
C PHE A 79 11.11 8.50 11.06
N ALA A 80 11.66 7.59 10.26
CA ALA A 80 13.00 7.71 9.70
C ALA A 80 13.14 6.96 8.37
N ASP A 81 13.98 7.51 7.50
CA ASP A 81 14.57 6.79 6.36
C ASP A 81 16.04 6.51 6.70
N HIS A 82 16.39 5.23 6.82
CA HIS A 82 17.76 4.78 7.11
C HIS A 82 18.58 4.53 5.84
N GLY A 83 18.02 4.82 4.66
CA GLY A 83 18.67 4.67 3.38
C GLY A 83 18.79 3.21 2.94
N THR A 84 19.72 2.98 2.01
CA THR A 84 19.93 1.67 1.39
C THR A 84 20.73 0.74 2.31
N ILE A 85 20.18 -0.45 2.58
CA ILE A 85 20.77 -1.49 3.45
C ILE A 85 21.18 -2.76 2.71
N GLY A 86 21.04 -2.80 1.38
CA GLY A 86 21.37 -3.96 0.56
C GLY A 86 20.76 -3.89 -0.84
N ARG A 87 20.68 -5.05 -1.51
CA ARG A 87 20.03 -5.22 -2.81
C ARG A 87 19.20 -6.50 -2.84
N ALA A 88 18.03 -6.43 -3.45
CA ALA A 88 17.20 -7.57 -3.76
C ALA A 88 17.81 -8.38 -4.92
N GLN A 89 17.44 -9.66 -5.03
CA GLN A 89 17.78 -10.52 -6.15
C GLN A 89 17.29 -9.97 -7.50
N SER A 90 16.24 -9.15 -7.48
CA SER A 90 15.75 -8.42 -8.66
C SER A 90 16.67 -7.29 -9.13
N GLY A 91 17.70 -6.93 -8.35
CA GLY A 91 18.66 -5.86 -8.64
C GLY A 91 18.30 -4.51 -8.00
N TYR A 92 17.06 -4.32 -7.54
CA TYR A 92 16.62 -3.11 -6.85
C TYR A 92 17.29 -2.98 -5.47
N PRO A 93 17.60 -1.75 -5.02
CA PRO A 93 18.10 -1.52 -3.67
C PRO A 93 17.06 -1.88 -2.62
N PHE A 94 17.51 -2.40 -1.48
CA PHE A 94 16.68 -2.47 -0.28
C PHE A 94 16.84 -1.18 0.51
N HIS A 95 15.74 -0.47 0.70
CA HIS A 95 15.65 0.68 1.61
C HIS A 95 15.07 0.25 2.95
N LEU A 96 15.51 0.88 4.04
CA LEU A 96 15.00 0.61 5.37
C LEU A 96 14.32 1.85 5.94
N LEU A 97 13.03 1.73 6.25
CA LEU A 97 12.24 2.78 6.86
C LEU A 97 11.83 2.38 8.29
N GLU A 98 11.81 3.34 9.20
CA GLU A 98 11.11 3.23 10.48
C GLU A 98 9.75 3.92 10.35
N MET A 99 8.66 3.20 10.59
CA MET A 99 7.30 3.71 10.38
C MET A 99 6.33 3.24 11.46
N GLU A 100 5.14 3.84 11.51
CA GLU A 100 4.09 3.42 12.44
C GLU A 100 3.69 1.96 12.22
N LYS A 101 3.38 1.29 13.32
CA LYS A 101 2.82 -0.05 13.27
C LYS A 101 1.33 0.04 12.90
N LEU A 102 0.97 -0.69 11.86
CA LEU A 102 -0.42 -0.86 11.41
C LEU A 102 -0.90 -2.27 11.72
N TYR A 103 -2.22 -2.42 11.79
CA TYR A 103 -2.90 -3.65 12.16
C TYR A 103 -3.80 -4.11 11.01
N PRO A 104 -3.99 -5.43 10.84
CA PRO A 104 -5.02 -5.94 9.94
C PRO A 104 -6.38 -5.36 10.28
N LEU A 105 -7.25 -5.22 9.28
CA LEU A 105 -8.62 -4.76 9.49
C LEU A 105 -9.37 -5.70 10.45
N GLU A 106 -9.93 -5.14 11.51
CA GLU A 106 -10.76 -5.90 12.44
C GLU A 106 -12.14 -6.18 11.81
N PRO A 107 -12.62 -7.44 11.77
CA PRO A 107 -13.93 -7.76 11.24
C PRO A 107 -15.06 -7.01 11.96
N GLY A 108 -15.91 -6.33 11.19
CA GLY A 108 -17.04 -5.56 11.73
C GLY A 108 -16.70 -4.14 12.16
N SER A 109 -15.43 -3.72 12.10
CA SER A 109 -15.03 -2.34 12.34
C SER A 109 -15.53 -1.38 11.25
N GLU A 110 -15.54 -0.08 11.57
CA GLU A 110 -15.81 0.98 10.58
C GLU A 110 -14.77 0.96 9.45
N ALA A 111 -13.49 0.79 9.77
CA ALA A 111 -12.41 0.64 8.78
C ALA A 111 -12.66 -0.54 7.83
N ALA A 112 -13.04 -1.71 8.34
CA ALA A 112 -13.36 -2.85 7.48
C ALA A 112 -14.55 -2.57 6.54
N SER A 113 -15.56 -1.84 7.03
CA SER A 113 -16.72 -1.43 6.23
C SER A 113 -16.34 -0.42 5.14
N MET A 114 -15.51 0.57 5.49
CA MET A 114 -14.95 1.55 4.54
C MET A 114 -14.08 0.88 3.47
N ALA A 115 -13.18 -0.02 3.87
CA ALA A 115 -12.32 -0.78 2.97
C ALA A 115 -13.16 -1.57 1.95
N ARG A 116 -14.21 -2.24 2.42
CA ARG A 116 -15.13 -2.99 1.56
C ARG A 116 -15.82 -2.10 0.53
N ALA A 117 -16.40 -0.98 0.98
CA ALA A 117 -17.07 -0.03 0.08
C ALA A 117 -16.10 0.53 -0.97
N LEU A 118 -14.87 0.85 -0.56
CA LEU A 118 -13.82 1.32 -1.45
C LEU A 118 -13.46 0.28 -2.51
N ILE A 119 -13.18 -0.96 -2.09
CA ILE A 119 -12.85 -2.09 -2.98
C ILE A 119 -14.00 -2.35 -3.97
N GLU A 120 -15.24 -2.34 -3.48
CA GLU A 120 -16.43 -2.55 -4.31
C GLU A 120 -16.60 -1.44 -5.36
N ALA A 121 -16.43 -0.17 -4.98
CA ALA A 121 -16.48 0.97 -5.88
C ALA A 121 -15.35 0.92 -6.92
N TYR A 122 -14.12 0.65 -6.48
CA TYR A 122 -12.96 0.56 -7.36
C TYR A 122 -13.07 -0.58 -8.36
N TRP A 123 -13.51 -1.76 -7.91
CA TRP A 123 -13.74 -2.90 -8.81
C TRP A 123 -14.82 -2.59 -9.85
N LYS A 124 -15.94 -1.99 -9.44
CA LYS A 124 -17.00 -1.57 -10.37
C LYS A 124 -16.48 -0.59 -11.42
N GLY A 125 -15.64 0.37 -11.00
CA GLY A 125 -14.94 1.29 -11.90
C GLY A 125 -14.05 0.53 -12.88
N CYS A 126 -13.20 -0.37 -12.40
CA CYS A 126 -12.34 -1.21 -13.25
C CYS A 126 -13.15 -1.95 -14.31
N GLN A 127 -14.24 -2.62 -13.94
CA GLN A 127 -15.06 -3.38 -14.89
C GLN A 127 -15.60 -2.55 -16.07
N GLN A 128 -15.81 -1.24 -15.89
CA GLN A 128 -16.24 -0.34 -16.97
C GLN A 128 -15.13 -0.08 -18.01
N TRP A 129 -13.87 -0.22 -17.59
CA TRP A 129 -12.69 0.16 -18.37
C TRP A 129 -11.81 -1.05 -18.74
N VAL A 130 -12.35 -2.26 -18.68
CA VAL A 130 -11.61 -3.53 -18.91
C VAL A 130 -10.85 -3.56 -20.24
N GLN A 131 -11.33 -2.87 -21.26
CA GLN A 131 -10.69 -2.78 -22.58
C GLN A 131 -9.36 -2.00 -22.55
N LEU A 132 -9.06 -1.26 -21.48
CA LEU A 132 -7.88 -0.40 -21.36
C LEU A 132 -6.70 -1.07 -20.63
N GLY A 133 -6.78 -2.38 -20.34
CA GLY A 133 -5.68 -3.17 -19.80
C GLY A 133 -5.15 -2.62 -18.47
N SER A 134 -3.83 -2.46 -18.35
CA SER A 134 -3.18 -1.96 -17.12
C SER A 134 -3.63 -0.55 -16.69
N ASN A 135 -4.07 0.29 -17.64
CA ASN A 135 -4.55 1.64 -17.35
C ASN A 135 -5.97 1.69 -16.77
N MET A 136 -6.71 0.57 -16.82
CA MET A 136 -8.05 0.45 -16.25
C MET A 136 -8.11 0.94 -14.80
N GLY A 137 -7.13 0.57 -13.98
CA GLY A 137 -7.08 0.93 -12.57
C GLY A 137 -6.89 2.44 -12.34
N ARG A 138 -6.01 3.08 -13.11
CA ARG A 138 -5.79 4.54 -13.04
C ARG A 138 -7.08 5.30 -13.34
N ILE A 139 -7.77 4.91 -14.40
CA ILE A 139 -9.01 5.55 -14.85
C ILE A 139 -10.14 5.31 -13.84
N ALA A 140 -10.25 4.10 -13.29
CA ALA A 140 -11.21 3.79 -12.24
C ALA A 140 -11.01 4.69 -11.01
N LEU A 141 -9.78 4.82 -10.52
CA LEU A 141 -9.46 5.69 -9.38
C LEU A 141 -9.78 7.16 -9.69
N TYR A 142 -9.38 7.65 -10.86
CA TYR A 142 -9.67 9.02 -11.28
C TYR A 142 -11.18 9.30 -11.25
N HIS A 143 -12.00 8.43 -11.84
CA HIS A 143 -13.46 8.61 -11.83
C HIS A 143 -14.06 8.52 -10.42
N MET A 144 -13.51 7.69 -9.53
CA MET A 144 -13.93 7.66 -8.12
C MET A 144 -13.63 8.96 -7.40
N VAL A 145 -12.51 9.63 -7.70
CA VAL A 145 -12.16 10.94 -7.12
C VAL A 145 -13.03 12.07 -7.67
N GLN A 146 -13.51 11.94 -8.91
CA GLN A 146 -14.45 12.90 -9.51
C GLN A 146 -15.90 12.67 -9.05
N GLY A 147 -16.29 11.42 -8.85
CA GLY A 147 -17.59 11.05 -8.28
C GLY A 147 -17.63 11.39 -6.79
N GLN A 148 -18.65 12.10 -6.32
CA GLN A 148 -18.83 12.37 -4.88
C GLN A 148 -19.28 11.13 -4.08
N GLU A 149 -18.99 9.91 -4.55
CA GLU A 149 -19.49 8.65 -3.99
C GLU A 149 -18.65 8.14 -2.80
N VAL A 150 -17.65 8.89 -2.34
CA VAL A 150 -16.77 8.50 -1.21
C VAL A 150 -17.36 8.95 0.12
N ALA A 151 -17.42 8.02 1.09
CA ALA A 151 -18.18 8.17 2.33
C ALA A 151 -17.71 9.30 3.27
N SER A 152 -16.43 9.66 3.27
CA SER A 152 -15.89 10.72 4.14
C SER A 152 -14.99 11.69 3.40
N THR A 153 -15.00 12.96 3.82
CA THR A 153 -14.16 14.03 3.24
C THR A 153 -12.67 13.72 3.34
N SER A 154 -12.22 13.10 4.44
CA SER A 154 -10.81 12.73 4.64
C SER A 154 -10.38 11.61 3.70
N LEU A 155 -11.23 10.59 3.50
CA LEU A 155 -10.93 9.50 2.58
C LEU A 155 -10.93 9.99 1.13
N HIS A 156 -11.83 10.89 0.78
CA HIS A 156 -11.85 11.52 -0.55
C HIS A 156 -10.58 12.32 -0.83
N ALA A 157 -10.10 13.08 0.16
CA ALA A 157 -8.84 13.81 0.05
C ALA A 157 -7.64 12.86 -0.11
N ALA A 158 -7.64 11.73 0.61
CA ALA A 158 -6.61 10.71 0.45
C ALA A 158 -6.66 10.07 -0.96
N LEU A 159 -7.84 9.67 -1.46
CA LEU A 159 -7.95 9.11 -2.81
C LEU A 159 -7.50 10.10 -3.89
N ARG A 160 -7.77 11.39 -3.70
CA ARG A 160 -7.26 12.45 -4.59
C ARG A 160 -5.74 12.52 -4.57
N GLY A 161 -5.12 12.61 -3.38
CA GLY A 161 -3.66 12.61 -3.26
C GLY A 161 -3.02 11.35 -3.85
N LEU A 162 -3.66 10.19 -3.68
CA LEU A 162 -3.21 8.95 -4.32
C LEU A 162 -3.31 9.01 -5.85
N SER A 163 -4.40 9.54 -6.39
CA SER A 163 -4.60 9.71 -7.83
C SER A 163 -3.55 10.64 -8.44
N ASP A 164 -3.26 11.77 -7.78
CA ASP A 164 -2.27 12.75 -8.23
C ASP A 164 -0.85 12.12 -8.20
N PHE A 165 -0.52 11.39 -7.12
CA PHE A 165 0.75 10.67 -7.01
C PHE A 165 0.93 9.59 -8.08
N ILE A 166 -0.13 8.81 -8.36
CA ILE A 166 -0.12 7.77 -9.40
C ILE A 166 0.19 8.33 -10.77
N GLU A 167 -0.36 9.51 -11.08
CA GLU A 167 -0.11 10.20 -12.34
C GLU A 167 1.32 10.76 -12.39
N GLU A 168 1.77 11.48 -11.35
CA GLU A 168 3.10 12.10 -11.32
C GLU A 168 4.22 11.06 -11.38
N TYR A 169 4.12 10.00 -10.56
CA TYR A 169 5.15 8.97 -10.46
C TYR A 169 5.00 7.84 -11.48
N GLN A 170 3.97 7.92 -12.35
CA GLN A 170 3.68 6.91 -13.37
C GLN A 170 3.62 5.48 -12.81
N VAL A 171 3.06 5.31 -11.62
CA VAL A 171 2.83 4.01 -10.95
C VAL A 171 1.39 3.52 -11.16
N LEU A 172 1.04 2.33 -10.70
CA LEU A 172 -0.31 1.78 -10.80
C LEU A 172 -0.96 1.62 -9.42
N PRO A 173 -2.29 1.78 -9.31
CA PRO A 173 -3.03 1.56 -8.05
C PRO A 173 -3.16 0.08 -7.65
N ASP A 174 -2.84 -0.24 -6.39
CA ASP A 174 -2.98 -1.58 -5.77
C ASP A 174 -4.09 -1.63 -4.70
N ILE A 175 -5.26 -1.06 -5.00
CA ILE A 175 -6.39 -0.94 -4.06
C ILE A 175 -7.09 -2.28 -3.77
N LEU A 176 -7.00 -3.25 -4.68
CA LEU A 176 -7.69 -4.54 -4.53
C LEU A 176 -6.95 -5.52 -3.62
N ASN A 177 -5.72 -5.22 -3.26
CA ASN A 177 -4.97 -6.01 -2.31
C ASN A 177 -5.38 -5.61 -0.88
N GLN A 178 -6.19 -6.45 -0.23
CA GLN A 178 -6.65 -6.20 1.13
C GLN A 178 -5.50 -6.07 2.13
N ASP A 179 -4.36 -6.73 1.89
CA ASP A 179 -3.19 -6.61 2.75
C ASP A 179 -2.56 -5.20 2.69
N ASN A 180 -2.87 -4.43 1.64
CA ASN A 180 -2.42 -3.05 1.49
C ASN A 180 -3.37 -2.05 2.17
N ILE A 181 -4.54 -2.50 2.63
CA ILE A 181 -5.51 -1.69 3.36
C ILE A 181 -5.54 -2.16 4.82
N MET A 182 -4.94 -1.35 5.68
CA MET A 182 -4.72 -1.67 7.09
C MET A 182 -5.46 -0.68 7.97
N MET A 183 -5.36 -0.82 9.28
CA MET A 183 -5.87 0.17 10.23
C MET A 183 -4.85 0.54 11.29
N ARG A 184 -4.97 1.76 11.82
CA ARG A 184 -4.29 2.17 13.05
C ARG A 184 -5.02 1.60 14.26
N GLU A 185 -4.35 1.58 15.42
CA GLU A 185 -4.94 1.13 16.70
C GLU A 185 -6.23 1.88 17.07
N ASP A 186 -6.35 3.15 16.67
CA ASP A 186 -7.56 3.97 16.87
C ASP A 186 -8.72 3.65 15.90
N GLY A 187 -8.55 2.67 15.01
CA GLY A 187 -9.55 2.27 14.02
C GLY A 187 -9.52 3.09 12.72
N THR A 188 -8.57 4.00 12.53
CA THR A 188 -8.44 4.74 11.27
C THR A 188 -7.97 3.82 10.14
N LEU A 189 -8.69 3.81 9.00
CA LEU A 189 -8.26 3.15 7.77
C LEU A 189 -6.96 3.76 7.22
N VAL A 190 -5.97 2.95 6.84
CA VAL A 190 -4.68 3.42 6.29
C VAL A 190 -4.32 2.62 5.03
N PHE A 191 -3.95 3.33 3.97
CA PHE A 191 -3.34 2.78 2.77
C PHE A 191 -1.86 2.51 3.03
N SER A 192 -1.48 1.26 3.29
CA SER A 192 -0.08 0.92 3.53
C SER A 192 0.73 0.92 2.24
N ASP A 193 0.48 0.00 1.31
CA ASP A 193 1.15 -0.09 0.01
C ASP A 193 0.17 0.04 -1.18
N PRO A 194 -0.54 1.17 -1.36
CA PRO A 194 -1.59 1.33 -2.36
C PRO A 194 -1.10 1.46 -3.82
N VAL A 195 0.19 1.27 -4.09
CA VAL A 195 0.79 1.46 -5.42
C VAL A 195 1.76 0.34 -5.78
N PHE A 196 2.03 0.19 -7.07
CA PHE A 196 3.05 -0.74 -7.57
C PHE A 196 3.60 -0.28 -8.92
N MET A 197 4.73 -0.87 -9.32
CA MET A 197 5.31 -0.67 -10.65
C MET A 197 4.56 -1.53 -11.69
N GLY A 198 4.18 -0.92 -12.82
CA GLY A 198 3.48 -1.58 -13.93
C GLY A 198 4.39 -2.22 -14.97
#